data_AF-Q4E4D1-F1
#
_entry.id   AF-Q4E4D1-F1
#
_cell.length_a   1.000
_cell.length_b   1.000
_cell.length_c   1.000
_cell.angle_alpha   90.00
_cell.angle_beta   90.00
_cell.angle_gamma   90.00
#
_symmetry.space_group_name_H-M   'P 1'
#
loop_
_entity.id
_entity.type
_entity.pdbx_description
1 polymer ?
#
loop_
_entity_poly.entity_id
_entity_poly.type
_entity_poly.pdbx_seq_one_letter_code
_entity_poly.pdbx_strand_id
1 'polypeptide(L)'
;MDQDLKSSKYKAYNLEVLPEAELYSQHTENLHGVAVNGIPLYPNETPGNPRLSRFVVQGCQDVWAAVIFVAMLIMSVAWGSANLATYEPIPLNSTGHRTIAIDASNVKVSTFVLLFVIFAVSILGACGSLMLIGTFPRQIIFIANVMTAVLTLVGAVVAFISGVIFAGFLLVIVCFFQVIWLYLVRDRIMFSAELLKASSEVLSKYKAVFLCTFFMTATSFVYMIFWSAMCFPAADRTNAGYDNAGDGFLLTFFMLLLFWVSEVVANVIHVTTAGVTATWYFAGEGRMPKNPTIASFKRAVTTSFGSICFGSLIVAVIRLLRWIVESTRDNQNEFIHCVTSCLLSCLESILEYFNTYAFVHVAVYGCGYIEAAKRTWQLCKQCFFAAYFNDALIGPTLTILSLGVSALIGIVVGLVYTSTTIGAFSFLGALIVHILFFSVVESAVTTLFVCFAEVPEGLQYSSPELYAALHHADQNGTNNNAASP
;
A
#
# COMPACT_ATOMS: atom_id res chain seq x y z
N MET A 1 -31.28 -51.69 29.20
CA MET A 1 -32.24 -50.86 28.47
C MET A 1 -31.42 -49.96 27.59
N ASP A 2 -30.93 -50.57 26.51
CA ASP A 2 -30.24 -49.90 25.43
C ASP A 2 -31.22 -48.97 24.71
N GLN A 3 -30.66 -47.95 24.05
CA GLN A 3 -31.27 -47.16 22.98
C GLN A 3 -32.54 -46.37 23.34
N ASP A 4 -32.40 -45.09 23.71
CA ASP A 4 -33.39 -44.09 23.26
C ASP A 4 -32.97 -42.61 23.34
N LEU A 5 -31.74 -42.28 23.74
CA LEU A 5 -31.22 -40.90 23.61
C LEU A 5 -30.45 -40.63 22.30
N LYS A 6 -30.59 -41.52 21.31
CA LYS A 6 -30.18 -41.27 19.91
C LYS A 6 -31.39 -40.83 19.07
N SER A 7 -31.95 -39.66 19.35
CA SER A 7 -33.01 -39.08 18.49
C SER A 7 -33.02 -37.56 18.48
N SER A 8 -31.90 -36.92 18.17
CA SER A 8 -31.95 -35.50 17.76
C SER A 8 -30.76 -35.09 16.91
N LYS A 9 -31.01 -35.05 15.60
CA LYS A 9 -30.49 -34.02 14.68
C LYS A 9 -28.97 -33.80 14.62
N TYR A 10 -28.19 -34.82 14.27
CA TYR A 10 -27.06 -34.62 13.37
C TYR A 10 -26.97 -35.84 12.48
N LYS A 11 -27.78 -35.82 11.41
CA LYS A 11 -27.53 -36.64 10.24
C LYS A 11 -26.15 -36.19 9.78
N ALA A 12 -25.13 -37.01 10.04
CA ALA A 12 -23.78 -36.78 9.56
C ALA A 12 -23.90 -36.44 8.08
N TYR A 13 -23.53 -35.22 7.71
CA TYR A 13 -23.43 -34.86 6.31
C TYR A 13 -22.47 -35.87 5.70
N ASN A 14 -22.99 -36.70 4.80
CA ASN A 14 -22.19 -37.61 4.04
C ASN A 14 -21.33 -36.74 3.14
N LEU A 15 -20.08 -36.51 3.54
CA LEU A 15 -19.09 -35.65 2.85
C LEU A 15 -18.82 -36.14 1.42
N GLU A 16 -19.30 -37.32 1.05
CA GLU A 16 -19.21 -37.88 -0.30
C GLU A 16 -20.28 -37.36 -1.28
N VAL A 17 -21.25 -36.54 -0.87
CA VAL A 17 -22.30 -36.01 -1.78
C VAL A 17 -22.41 -34.48 -1.73
N LEU A 18 -21.26 -33.78 -1.69
CA LEU A 18 -21.22 -32.40 -2.16
C LEU A 18 -21.07 -32.43 -3.68
N PRO A 19 -21.93 -31.74 -4.45
CA PRO A 19 -21.92 -31.81 -5.90
C PRO A 19 -20.60 -31.27 -6.44
N GLU A 20 -19.79 -32.18 -6.98
CA GLU A 20 -18.81 -32.03 -8.06
C GLU A 20 -18.39 -30.58 -8.36
N ALA A 21 -17.65 -29.97 -7.44
CA ALA A 21 -16.77 -28.84 -7.77
C ALA A 21 -15.50 -29.33 -8.52
N GLU A 22 -15.38 -30.64 -8.77
CA GLU A 22 -14.29 -31.25 -9.53
C GLU A 22 -14.34 -30.98 -11.03
N LEU A 23 -15.39 -30.35 -11.59
CA LEU A 23 -15.40 -30.00 -13.02
C LEU A 23 -14.46 -28.82 -13.39
N TYR A 24 -13.78 -28.20 -12.43
CA TYR A 24 -12.72 -27.22 -12.70
C TYR A 24 -11.31 -27.70 -12.30
N SER A 25 -11.10 -28.99 -12.07
CA SER A 25 -9.76 -29.61 -12.14
C SER A 25 -9.49 -30.10 -13.57
N GLN A 26 -9.72 -29.25 -14.58
CA GLN A 26 -9.01 -29.42 -15.83
C GLN A 26 -7.53 -29.48 -15.49
N HIS A 27 -6.93 -30.63 -15.77
CA HIS A 27 -5.50 -30.93 -15.70
C HIS A 27 -4.72 -29.84 -16.44
N THR A 28 -4.52 -28.71 -15.76
CA THR A 28 -3.49 -27.75 -16.11
C THR A 28 -2.30 -28.24 -15.32
N GLU A 29 -1.56 -29.20 -15.89
CA GLU A 29 -0.34 -29.81 -15.35
C GLU A 29 0.79 -28.80 -15.03
N ASN A 30 0.51 -27.49 -14.97
CA ASN A 30 1.51 -26.43 -14.78
C ASN A 30 1.02 -25.30 -13.86
N LEU A 31 0.18 -25.58 -12.85
CA LEU A 31 -0.27 -24.56 -11.89
C LEU A 31 0.72 -24.31 -10.73
N HIS A 32 1.73 -25.17 -10.53
CA HIS A 32 2.86 -24.79 -9.69
C HIS A 32 3.55 -23.65 -10.43
N GLY A 33 3.58 -22.43 -9.88
CA GLY A 33 4.08 -21.22 -10.55
C GLY A 33 5.35 -21.45 -11.37
N VAL A 34 5.17 -21.84 -12.65
CA VAL A 34 6.25 -22.34 -13.48
C VAL A 34 7.24 -21.20 -13.63
N ALA A 35 8.52 -21.49 -13.38
CA ALA A 35 9.60 -20.54 -13.60
C ALA A 35 9.49 -20.05 -15.05
N VAL A 36 9.21 -18.76 -15.22
CA VAL A 36 9.00 -18.20 -16.55
C VAL A 36 10.33 -18.23 -17.31
N ASN A 37 10.33 -18.54 -18.60
CA ASN A 37 11.57 -18.62 -19.40
C ASN A 37 12.29 -17.26 -19.47
N GLY A 38 13.62 -17.24 -19.26
CA GLY A 38 14.48 -16.05 -19.34
C GLY A 38 15.81 -16.19 -18.58
N ILE A 39 16.50 -15.07 -18.28
CA ILE A 39 17.81 -15.08 -17.60
C ILE A 39 17.62 -15.12 -16.07
N PRO A 40 18.23 -16.08 -15.35
CA PRO A 40 18.19 -16.09 -13.88
C PRO A 40 18.80 -14.81 -13.29
N LEU A 41 18.12 -14.20 -12.33
CA LEU A 41 18.56 -12.96 -11.65
C LEU A 41 19.84 -13.17 -10.83
N TYR A 42 20.06 -14.38 -10.32
CA TYR A 42 21.20 -14.75 -9.49
C TYR A 42 22.05 -15.87 -10.12
N PRO A 43 22.63 -15.67 -11.32
CA PRO A 43 23.25 -16.77 -12.08
C PRO A 43 24.46 -17.38 -11.37
N ASN A 44 25.14 -16.63 -10.50
CA ASN A 44 26.29 -17.10 -9.74
C ASN A 44 25.88 -17.85 -8.46
N GLU A 45 24.66 -17.66 -7.97
CA GLU A 45 24.14 -18.27 -6.73
C GLU A 45 23.15 -19.41 -7.02
N THR A 46 22.68 -19.54 -8.28
CA THR A 46 21.83 -20.65 -8.75
C THR A 46 22.49 -22.04 -8.68
N PRO A 47 23.80 -22.24 -8.91
CA PRO A 47 24.39 -23.58 -8.84
C PRO A 47 24.26 -24.22 -7.45
N GLY A 48 24.05 -23.42 -6.39
CA GLY A 48 23.77 -23.87 -5.03
C GLY A 48 22.32 -23.71 -4.57
N ASN A 49 21.44 -23.08 -5.38
CA ASN A 49 20.04 -22.84 -5.03
C ASN A 49 19.13 -22.85 -6.27
N PRO A 50 18.66 -24.03 -6.73
CA PRO A 50 17.83 -24.13 -7.93
C PRO A 50 16.51 -23.35 -7.86
N ARG A 51 16.03 -22.96 -6.67
CA ARG A 51 14.79 -22.18 -6.50
C ARG A 51 14.93 -20.68 -6.77
N LEU A 52 16.16 -20.16 -6.76
CA LEU A 52 16.44 -18.82 -7.26
C LEU A 52 16.28 -18.74 -8.78
N SER A 53 16.25 -19.88 -9.49
CA SER A 53 16.04 -19.91 -10.93
C SER A 53 14.69 -19.36 -11.38
N ARG A 54 13.67 -19.32 -10.49
CA ARG A 54 12.36 -18.73 -10.83
C ARG A 54 12.39 -17.20 -10.88
N PHE A 55 13.38 -16.58 -10.25
CA PHE A 55 13.61 -15.15 -10.41
C PHE A 55 14.26 -14.95 -11.76
N VAL A 56 13.41 -14.74 -12.75
CA VAL A 56 13.83 -14.61 -14.12
C VAL A 56 13.60 -13.18 -14.59
N VAL A 57 14.58 -12.68 -15.34
CA VAL A 57 14.46 -11.43 -16.09
C VAL A 57 14.12 -11.80 -17.53
N GLN A 58 12.89 -11.49 -17.95
CA GLN A 58 12.42 -11.71 -19.32
C GLN A 58 12.79 -10.57 -20.30
N GLY A 59 13.75 -9.73 -19.93
CA GLY A 59 14.01 -8.45 -20.58
C GLY A 59 13.07 -7.34 -20.10
N CYS A 60 13.09 -6.19 -20.77
CA CYS A 60 12.22 -5.07 -20.44
C CYS A 60 10.79 -5.34 -20.93
N GLN A 61 9.84 -5.38 -19.99
CA GLN A 61 8.43 -5.56 -20.29
C GLN A 61 7.75 -4.21 -20.48
N ASP A 62 6.69 -4.18 -21.30
CA ASP A 62 5.83 -3.01 -21.51
C ASP A 62 6.63 -1.72 -21.82
N VAL A 63 7.67 -1.83 -22.66
CA VAL A 63 8.63 -0.75 -22.96
C VAL A 63 7.94 0.52 -23.43
N TRP A 64 6.83 0.41 -24.16
CA TRP A 64 6.03 1.54 -24.61
C TRP A 64 5.57 2.43 -23.44
N ALA A 65 5.14 1.84 -22.32
CA ALA A 65 4.65 2.56 -21.16
C ALA A 65 5.78 3.27 -20.43
N ALA A 66 6.94 2.60 -20.32
CA ALA A 66 8.16 3.21 -19.79
C ALA A 66 8.60 4.42 -20.62
N VAL A 67 8.59 4.31 -21.95
CA VAL A 67 9.01 5.38 -22.86
C VAL A 67 8.08 6.59 -22.73
N ILE A 68 6.76 6.38 -22.74
CA ILE A 68 5.78 7.46 -22.57
C ILE A 68 5.95 8.11 -21.20
N PHE A 69 6.08 7.31 -20.13
CA PHE A 69 6.26 7.85 -18.78
C PHE A 69 7.51 8.71 -18.67
N VAL A 70 8.67 8.22 -19.15
CA VAL A 70 9.93 8.97 -19.12
C VAL A 70 9.84 10.24 -19.96
N ALA A 71 9.23 10.19 -21.14
CA ALA A 71 9.04 11.37 -21.98
C ALA A 71 8.18 12.43 -21.27
N MET A 72 7.07 12.02 -20.63
CA MET A 72 6.18 12.91 -19.90
C MET A 72 6.83 13.46 -18.62
N LEU A 73 7.66 12.65 -17.94
CA LEU A 73 8.43 13.09 -16.77
C LEU A 73 9.48 14.13 -17.17
N ILE A 74 10.22 13.91 -18.26
CA ILE A 74 11.21 14.88 -18.75
C ILE A 74 10.51 16.18 -19.17
N MET A 75 9.40 16.08 -19.90
CA MET A 75 8.61 17.22 -20.33
C MET A 75 8.12 18.05 -19.14
N SER A 76 7.53 17.41 -18.13
CA SER A 76 7.00 18.10 -16.94
C SER A 76 8.09 18.78 -16.12
N VAL A 77 9.25 18.13 -15.94
CA VAL A 77 10.40 18.75 -15.26
C VAL A 77 10.98 19.90 -16.06
N ALA A 78 11.15 19.75 -17.38
CA ALA A 78 11.65 20.81 -18.25
C ALA A 78 10.72 22.03 -18.25
N TRP A 79 9.42 21.81 -18.42
CA TRP A 79 8.40 22.86 -18.41
C TRP A 79 8.32 23.55 -17.04
N GLY A 80 8.28 22.78 -15.95
CA GLY A 80 8.30 23.31 -14.58
C GLY A 80 9.56 24.15 -14.31
N SER A 81 10.72 23.71 -14.79
CA SER A 81 11.98 24.46 -14.64
C SER A 81 11.98 25.77 -15.43
N ALA A 82 11.44 25.77 -16.64
CA ALA A 82 11.33 26.97 -17.47
C ALA A 82 10.42 27.99 -16.78
N ASN A 83 9.22 27.58 -16.34
CA ASN A 83 8.29 28.43 -15.61
C ASN A 83 8.90 28.99 -14.32
N LEU A 84 9.61 28.17 -13.55
CA LEU A 84 10.26 28.61 -12.31
C LEU A 84 11.30 29.70 -12.57
N ALA A 85 11.95 29.68 -13.74
CA ALA A 85 12.96 30.67 -14.12
C ALA A 85 12.38 31.91 -14.81
N THR A 86 11.27 31.79 -15.55
CA THR A 86 10.80 32.86 -16.45
C THR A 86 9.45 33.47 -16.10
N TYR A 87 8.61 32.81 -15.29
CA TYR A 87 7.25 33.27 -15.07
C TYR A 87 7.17 34.40 -14.05
N GLU A 88 6.65 35.55 -14.48
CA GLU A 88 6.30 36.66 -13.60
C GLU A 88 4.81 36.57 -13.23
N PRO A 89 4.44 36.55 -11.93
CA PRO A 89 3.06 36.49 -11.49
C PRO A 89 2.23 37.68 -11.99
N ILE A 90 0.99 37.43 -12.40
CA ILE A 90 0.05 38.49 -12.78
C ILE A 90 -0.25 39.34 -11.53
N PRO A 91 -0.08 40.67 -11.59
CA PRO A 91 -0.40 41.52 -10.46
C PRO A 91 -1.92 41.49 -10.21
N LEU A 92 -2.33 40.83 -9.13
CA LEU A 92 -3.69 40.93 -8.61
C LEU A 92 -3.89 42.32 -7.99
N ASN A 93 -4.95 43.03 -8.38
CA ASN A 93 -5.43 44.21 -7.66
C ASN A 93 -6.07 43.79 -6.32
N SER A 94 -5.27 43.23 -5.40
CA SER A 94 -5.69 42.93 -4.04
C SER A 94 -4.84 43.75 -3.07
N THR A 95 -5.40 44.87 -2.60
CA THR A 95 -4.94 45.62 -1.44
C THR A 95 -5.07 44.75 -0.20
N GLY A 96 -4.04 43.96 0.14
CA GLY A 96 -4.13 43.06 1.28
C GLY A 96 -2.92 42.18 1.52
N HIS A 97 -1.72 42.59 1.12
CA HIS A 97 -0.53 41.81 1.47
C HIS A 97 -0.16 42.09 2.93
N ARG A 98 -0.72 41.31 3.87
CA ARG A 98 -0.08 41.13 5.18
C ARG A 98 1.15 40.28 4.95
N THR A 99 2.30 40.91 4.69
CA THR A 99 3.59 40.26 4.91
C THR A 99 3.70 39.99 6.40
N ILE A 100 3.56 38.73 6.80
CA ILE A 100 4.08 38.30 8.10
C ILE A 100 5.60 38.40 7.97
N ALA A 101 6.19 39.42 8.59
CA ALA A 101 7.63 39.49 8.77
C ALA A 101 8.05 38.34 9.69
N ILE A 102 8.39 37.19 9.11
CA ILE A 102 9.04 36.11 9.84
C ILE A 102 10.48 36.57 10.07
N ASP A 103 10.86 36.77 11.32
CA ASP A 103 12.23 37.05 11.71
C ASP A 103 13.13 35.86 11.30
N ALA A 104 13.79 36.01 10.15
CA ALA A 104 14.39 34.91 9.40
C ALA A 104 15.73 34.41 9.98
N SER A 105 16.28 35.09 10.98
CA SER A 105 17.64 34.83 11.47
C SER A 105 17.68 33.70 12.51
N ASN A 106 16.80 33.73 13.51
CA ASN A 106 16.78 32.75 14.62
C ASN A 106 15.90 31.52 14.34
N VAL A 107 14.94 31.63 13.42
CA VAL A 107 14.01 30.53 13.07
C VAL A 107 14.72 29.43 12.26
N LYS A 108 15.77 29.73 11.50
CA LYS A 108 16.36 28.73 10.58
C LYS A 108 17.00 27.55 11.29
N VAL A 109 18.01 27.78 12.14
CA VAL A 109 18.79 26.68 12.73
C VAL A 109 17.94 25.85 13.68
N SER A 110 17.14 26.50 14.53
CA SER A 110 16.29 25.79 15.50
C SER A 110 15.22 24.92 14.84
N THR A 111 14.57 25.41 13.77
CA THR A 111 13.54 24.62 13.06
C THR A 111 14.14 23.44 12.31
N PHE A 112 15.28 23.58 11.63
CA PHE A 112 15.94 22.45 10.96
C PHE A 112 16.39 21.39 11.97
N VAL A 113 16.97 21.81 13.09
CA VAL A 113 17.37 20.89 14.17
C VAL A 113 16.15 20.17 14.73
N LEU A 114 15.05 20.89 14.99
CA LEU A 114 13.81 20.29 15.47
C LEU A 114 13.24 19.26 14.48
N LEU A 115 13.17 19.58 13.19
CA LEU A 115 12.69 18.66 12.16
C LEU A 115 13.56 17.41 12.05
N PHE A 116 14.89 17.58 12.11
CA PHE A 116 15.82 16.44 12.12
C PHE A 116 15.65 15.56 13.36
N VAL A 117 15.47 16.17 14.54
CA VAL A 117 15.19 15.44 15.78
C VAL A 117 13.86 14.69 15.69
N ILE A 118 12.79 15.31 15.18
CA ILE A 118 11.49 14.65 14.97
C ILE A 118 11.64 13.47 14.02
N PHE A 119 12.37 13.64 12.91
CA PHE A 119 12.64 12.55 11.97
C PHE A 119 13.40 11.41 12.65
N ALA A 120 14.49 11.70 13.36
CA ALA A 120 15.29 10.69 14.06
C ALA A 120 14.48 9.94 15.14
N VAL A 121 13.70 10.65 15.96
CA VAL A 121 12.81 10.06 16.97
C VAL A 121 11.71 9.21 16.31
N SER A 122 11.17 9.65 15.18
CA SER A 122 10.16 8.89 14.43
C SER A 122 10.73 7.60 13.85
N ILE A 123 11.96 7.61 13.34
CA ILE A 123 12.64 6.38 12.88
C ILE A 123 12.87 5.42 14.05
N LEU A 124 13.27 5.91 15.22
CA LEU A 124 13.41 5.09 16.43
C LEU A 124 12.07 4.50 16.87
N GLY A 125 10.99 5.30 16.86
CA GLY A 125 9.63 4.85 17.14
C GLY A 125 9.16 3.76 16.19
N ALA A 126 9.40 3.95 14.89
CA ALA A 126 9.11 2.96 13.86
C ALA A 126 9.91 1.67 14.05
N CYS A 127 11.19 1.75 14.38
CA CYS A 127 12.00 0.55 14.68
C CYS A 127 11.50 -0.19 15.92
N GLY A 128 11.17 0.54 17.00
CA GLY A 128 10.55 -0.05 18.19
C GLY A 128 9.21 -0.73 17.88
N SER A 129 8.41 -0.14 16.99
CA SER A 129 7.13 -0.71 16.56
C SER A 129 7.29 -2.01 15.76
N LEU A 130 8.33 -2.15 14.93
CA LEU A 130 8.66 -3.44 14.28
C LEU A 130 9.03 -4.51 15.29
N MET A 131 9.83 -4.15 16.29
CA MET A 131 10.21 -5.09 17.36
C MET A 131 8.97 -5.54 18.14
N LEU A 132 8.03 -4.64 18.40
CA LEU A 132 6.74 -4.99 19.01
C LEU A 132 5.93 -5.94 18.11
N ILE A 133 5.85 -5.66 16.81
CA ILE A 133 5.19 -6.53 15.84
C ILE A 133 5.82 -7.94 15.85
N GLY A 134 7.16 -8.05 15.90
CA GLY A 134 7.85 -9.34 15.91
C GLY A 134 7.66 -10.14 17.22
N THR A 135 7.38 -9.45 18.33
CA THR A 135 7.26 -10.08 19.66
C THR A 135 5.82 -10.43 20.02
N PHE A 136 4.85 -9.58 19.71
CA PHE A 136 3.44 -9.73 20.08
C PHE A 136 2.46 -9.50 18.90
N PRO A 137 2.63 -10.21 17.77
CA PRO A 137 1.87 -9.92 16.55
C PRO A 137 0.35 -10.10 16.74
N ARG A 138 -0.06 -11.17 17.42
CA ARG A 138 -1.48 -11.50 17.67
C ARG A 138 -2.15 -10.46 18.55
N GLN A 139 -1.50 -10.05 19.64
CA GLN A 139 -2.02 -9.05 20.56
C GLN A 139 -2.13 -7.69 19.86
N ILE A 140 -1.14 -7.31 19.05
CA ILE A 140 -1.15 -6.04 18.33
C ILE A 140 -2.30 -5.97 17.34
N ILE A 141 -2.51 -7.01 16.52
CA ILE A 141 -3.63 -7.04 15.55
C ILE A 141 -4.97 -6.92 16.29
N PHE A 142 -5.16 -7.68 17.37
CA PHE A 142 -6.40 -7.63 18.15
C PHE A 142 -6.61 -6.25 18.79
N ILE A 143 -5.61 -5.73 19.50
CA ILE A 143 -5.69 -4.42 20.17
C ILE A 143 -5.94 -3.32 19.15
N ALA A 144 -5.23 -3.31 18.01
CA ALA A 144 -5.38 -2.27 17.01
C ALA A 144 -6.77 -2.25 16.36
N ASN A 145 -7.33 -3.43 16.05
CA ASN A 145 -8.69 -3.51 15.50
C ASN A 145 -9.76 -3.12 16.53
N VAL A 146 -9.58 -3.49 17.81
CA VAL A 146 -10.45 -3.00 18.91
C VAL A 146 -10.32 -1.49 19.06
N MET A 147 -9.10 -0.94 19.02
CA MET A 147 -8.86 0.50 19.09
C MET A 147 -9.48 1.26 17.92
N THR A 148 -9.50 0.66 16.73
CA THR A 148 -10.20 1.25 15.58
C THR A 148 -11.70 1.37 15.89
N ALA A 149 -12.33 0.30 16.41
CA ALA A 149 -13.73 0.36 16.83
C ALA A 149 -13.96 1.41 17.93
N VAL A 150 -13.08 1.50 18.93
CA VAL A 150 -13.16 2.55 19.97
C VAL A 150 -13.06 3.96 19.38
N LEU A 151 -12.14 4.20 18.43
CA LEU A 151 -12.02 5.51 17.78
C LEU A 151 -13.26 5.85 16.94
N THR A 152 -13.87 4.87 16.26
CA THR A 152 -15.15 5.11 15.56
C THR A 152 -16.27 5.48 16.53
N LEU A 153 -16.32 4.84 17.71
CA LEU A 153 -17.28 5.17 18.76
C LEU A 153 -17.04 6.57 19.35
N VAL A 154 -15.78 6.94 19.61
CA VAL A 154 -15.42 8.30 20.05
C VAL A 154 -15.84 9.32 18.98
N GLY A 155 -15.60 9.03 17.70
CA GLY A 155 -16.08 9.84 16.59
C GLY A 155 -17.59 10.02 16.59
N ALA A 156 -18.35 8.97 16.90
CA ALA A 156 -19.80 9.03 17.03
C ALA A 156 -20.23 9.97 18.18
N VAL A 157 -19.60 9.86 19.36
CA VAL A 157 -19.87 10.72 20.51
C VAL A 157 -19.58 12.19 20.19
N VAL A 158 -18.45 12.48 19.53
CA VAL A 158 -18.10 13.84 19.10
C VAL A 158 -19.13 14.38 18.09
N ALA A 159 -19.62 13.55 17.18
CA ALA A 159 -20.67 13.93 16.22
C ALA A 159 -22.00 14.27 16.91
N PHE A 160 -22.38 13.57 17.98
CA PHE A 160 -23.56 13.91 18.77
C PHE A 160 -23.37 15.23 19.53
N ILE A 161 -22.19 15.47 20.10
CA ILE A 161 -21.88 16.73 20.81
C ILE A 161 -21.88 17.93 19.85
N SER A 162 -21.40 17.76 18.61
CA SER A 162 -21.39 18.82 17.60
C SER A 162 -22.75 19.07 16.93
N GLY A 163 -23.79 18.32 17.30
CA GLY A 163 -25.15 18.46 16.76
C GLY A 163 -25.38 17.77 15.41
N VAL A 164 -24.41 17.01 14.90
CA VAL A 164 -24.52 16.27 13.62
C VAL A 164 -25.10 14.88 13.87
N ILE A 165 -26.36 14.86 14.36
CA ILE A 165 -27.03 13.65 14.91
C ILE A 165 -27.01 12.47 13.92
N PHE A 166 -27.29 12.72 12.64
CA PHE A 166 -27.33 11.66 11.61
C PHE A 166 -25.97 10.97 11.44
N ALA A 167 -24.87 11.74 11.41
CA ALA A 167 -23.52 11.18 11.34
C ALA A 167 -23.18 10.36 12.60
N GLY A 168 -23.61 10.81 13.77
CA GLY A 168 -23.48 10.06 15.02
C GLY A 168 -24.12 8.67 14.94
N PHE A 169 -25.37 8.57 14.47
CA PHE A 169 -26.04 7.28 14.28
C PHE A 169 -25.34 6.38 13.25
N LEU A 170 -24.91 6.93 12.12
CA LEU A 170 -24.18 6.16 11.11
C LEU A 170 -22.87 5.58 11.67
N LEU A 171 -22.11 6.37 12.44
CA LEU A 171 -20.86 5.91 13.06
C LEU A 171 -21.09 4.82 14.12
N VAL A 172 -22.18 4.89 14.89
CA VAL A 172 -22.55 3.81 15.83
C VAL A 172 -22.85 2.51 15.07
N ILE A 173 -23.58 2.59 13.95
CA ILE A 173 -23.88 1.42 13.10
C ILE A 173 -22.59 0.83 12.54
N VAL A 174 -21.67 1.66 12.03
CA VAL A 174 -20.36 1.23 11.53
C VAL A 174 -19.55 0.55 12.63
N CYS A 175 -19.48 1.14 13.84
CA CYS A 175 -18.80 0.54 14.99
C CYS A 175 -19.40 -0.83 15.35
N PHE A 176 -20.73 -0.95 15.34
CA PHE A 176 -21.41 -2.22 15.63
C PHE A 176 -21.04 -3.31 14.61
N PHE A 177 -21.08 -2.99 13.31
CA PHE A 177 -20.67 -3.93 12.26
C PHE A 177 -19.19 -4.28 12.35
N GLN A 178 -18.33 -3.33 12.71
CA GLN A 178 -16.90 -3.58 12.90
C GLN A 178 -16.62 -4.56 14.05
N VAL A 179 -17.32 -4.43 15.18
CA VAL A 179 -17.19 -5.37 16.31
C VAL A 179 -17.68 -6.77 15.94
N ILE A 180 -18.82 -6.87 15.24
CA ILE A 180 -19.31 -8.16 14.73
C ILE A 180 -18.31 -8.78 13.76
N TRP A 181 -17.80 -7.99 12.82
CA TRP A 181 -16.79 -8.45 11.86
C TRP A 181 -15.54 -8.98 12.56
N LEU A 182 -15.02 -8.26 13.57
CA LEU A 182 -13.86 -8.69 14.34
C LEU A 182 -14.13 -10.00 15.09
N TYR A 183 -15.35 -10.18 15.62
CA TYR A 183 -15.77 -11.44 16.24
C TYR A 183 -15.77 -12.60 15.24
N LEU A 184 -16.30 -12.39 14.02
CA LEU A 184 -16.38 -13.41 12.97
C LEU A 184 -15.01 -13.78 12.39
N VAL A 185 -14.08 -12.83 12.32
CA VAL A 185 -12.75 -13.02 11.70
C VAL A 185 -11.68 -13.43 12.72
N ARG A 186 -12.02 -13.56 14.00
CA ARG A 186 -11.07 -13.84 15.09
C ARG A 186 -10.15 -15.05 14.87
N ASP A 187 -10.67 -16.08 14.20
CA ASP A 187 -9.93 -17.33 13.97
C ASP A 187 -8.83 -17.13 12.90
N ARG A 188 -9.03 -16.18 11.97
CA ARG A 188 -8.03 -15.79 10.95
C ARG A 188 -6.94 -14.86 11.48
N ILE A 189 -7.12 -14.25 12.66
CA ILE A 189 -6.10 -13.37 13.27
C ILE A 189 -4.78 -14.11 13.46
N MET A 190 -4.83 -15.41 13.77
CA MET A 190 -3.61 -16.21 13.95
C MET A 190 -2.78 -16.26 12.65
N PHE A 191 -3.42 -16.46 11.51
CA PHE A 191 -2.75 -16.52 10.21
C PHE A 191 -2.12 -15.16 9.84
N SER A 192 -2.87 -14.07 9.98
CA SER A 192 -2.36 -12.71 9.74
C SER A 192 -1.22 -12.34 10.70
N ALA A 193 -1.26 -12.82 11.94
CA ALA A 193 -0.20 -12.59 12.93
C ALA A 193 1.13 -13.23 12.49
N GLU A 194 1.11 -14.45 11.96
CA GLU A 194 2.32 -15.12 11.47
C GLU A 194 2.90 -14.41 10.23
N LEU A 195 2.05 -14.00 9.28
CA LEU A 195 2.50 -13.21 8.12
C LEU A 195 3.11 -11.86 8.53
N LEU A 196 2.49 -11.18 9.49
CA LEU A 196 2.96 -9.90 9.99
C LEU A 196 4.28 -10.03 10.76
N LYS A 197 4.42 -11.09 11.57
CA LYS A 197 5.66 -11.41 12.28
C LYS A 197 6.80 -11.67 11.30
N ALA A 198 6.59 -12.57 10.33
CA ALA A 198 7.57 -12.89 9.31
C ALA A 198 7.98 -11.65 8.49
N SER A 199 7.02 -10.78 8.16
CA SER A 199 7.29 -9.51 7.48
C SER A 199 8.19 -8.60 8.31
N SER A 200 7.93 -8.50 9.62
CA SER A 200 8.78 -7.72 10.53
C SER A 200 10.20 -8.29 10.63
N GLU A 201 10.36 -9.61 10.67
CA GLU A 201 11.68 -10.27 10.70
C GLU A 201 12.49 -9.97 9.43
N VAL A 202 11.87 -10.12 8.26
CA VAL A 202 12.49 -9.81 6.96
C VAL A 202 12.91 -8.34 6.91
N LEU A 203 12.02 -7.42 7.28
CA LEU A 203 12.28 -5.98 7.18
C LEU A 203 13.28 -5.48 8.23
N SER A 204 13.28 -6.07 9.42
CA SER A 204 14.28 -5.78 10.46
C SER A 204 15.70 -6.20 10.03
N LYS A 205 15.80 -7.25 9.21
CA LYS A 205 17.07 -7.70 8.62
C LYS A 205 17.48 -6.87 7.40
N TYR A 206 16.57 -6.58 6.47
CA TYR A 206 16.87 -5.87 5.21
C TYR A 206 16.49 -4.37 5.28
N LYS A 207 17.14 -3.64 6.19
CA LYS A 207 16.85 -2.22 6.47
C LYS A 207 17.00 -1.28 5.27
N ALA A 208 17.76 -1.67 4.25
CA ALA A 208 17.94 -0.90 3.02
C ALA A 208 16.61 -0.65 2.28
N VAL A 209 15.58 -1.47 2.49
CA VAL A 209 14.24 -1.26 1.91
C VAL A 209 13.63 0.05 2.42
N PHE A 210 13.78 0.37 3.71
CA PHE A 210 13.33 1.64 4.27
C PHE A 210 14.11 2.82 3.69
N LEU A 211 15.43 2.69 3.54
CA LEU A 211 16.25 3.73 2.91
C LEU A 211 15.78 4.01 1.48
N CYS A 212 15.51 2.95 0.70
CA CYS A 212 14.95 3.06 -0.65
C CYS A 212 13.60 3.80 -0.64
N THR A 213 12.74 3.50 0.33
CA THR A 213 11.41 4.12 0.48
C THR A 213 11.52 5.62 0.75
N PHE A 214 12.35 6.03 1.70
CA PHE A 214 12.58 7.45 1.99
C PHE A 214 13.23 8.19 0.82
N PHE A 215 14.18 7.56 0.12
CA PHE A 215 14.81 8.14 -1.05
C PHE A 215 13.79 8.38 -2.18
N MET A 216 13.01 7.36 -2.53
CA MET A 216 11.97 7.46 -3.58
C MET A 216 10.90 8.48 -3.21
N THR A 217 10.49 8.52 -1.95
CA THR A 217 9.53 9.51 -1.47
C THR A 217 10.09 10.93 -1.53
N ALA A 218 11.35 11.14 -1.14
CA ALA A 218 12.02 12.44 -1.27
C ALA A 218 12.10 12.89 -2.73
N THR A 219 12.37 11.98 -3.67
CA THR A 219 12.30 12.27 -5.11
C THR A 219 10.90 12.72 -5.53
N SER A 220 9.84 12.10 -5.00
CA SER A 220 8.45 12.54 -5.25
C SER A 220 8.18 13.96 -4.71
N PHE A 221 8.71 14.32 -3.54
CA PHE A 221 8.61 15.68 -3.02
C PHE A 221 9.31 16.71 -3.92
N VAL A 222 10.49 16.37 -4.45
CA VAL A 222 11.19 17.22 -5.43
C VAL A 222 10.34 17.39 -6.70
N TYR A 223 9.74 16.31 -7.20
CA TYR A 223 8.85 16.39 -8.36
C TYR A 223 7.62 17.28 -8.10
N MET A 224 7.05 17.27 -6.89
CA MET A 224 5.95 18.18 -6.54
C MET A 224 6.32 19.66 -6.67
N ILE A 225 7.59 20.04 -6.46
CA ILE A 225 8.06 21.41 -6.68
C ILE A 225 8.00 21.74 -8.18
N PHE A 226 8.51 20.86 -9.05
CA PHE A 226 8.44 21.06 -10.50
C PHE A 226 6.99 21.07 -11.01
N TRP A 227 6.15 20.17 -10.50
CA TRP A 227 4.74 20.11 -10.85
C TRP A 227 4.00 21.38 -10.43
N SER A 228 4.24 21.91 -9.22
CA SER A 228 3.60 23.15 -8.79
C SER A 228 4.03 24.35 -9.64
N ALA A 229 5.31 24.44 -10.01
CA ALA A 229 5.79 25.44 -10.97
C ALA A 229 5.21 25.26 -12.39
N MET A 230 4.94 24.02 -12.81
CA MET A 230 4.28 23.73 -14.09
C MET A 230 2.82 24.21 -14.10
N CYS A 231 2.08 23.99 -13.00
CA CYS A 231 0.68 24.39 -12.86
C CYS A 231 0.49 25.89 -12.63
N PHE A 232 1.45 26.57 -12.02
CA PHE A 232 1.31 27.95 -11.53
C PHE A 232 0.82 28.95 -12.60
N PRO A 233 1.37 29.02 -13.84
CA PRO A 233 0.90 29.99 -14.84
C PRO A 233 -0.55 29.79 -15.29
N ALA A 234 -0.97 28.53 -15.43
CA ALA A 234 -2.35 28.21 -15.82
C ALA A 234 -3.32 28.56 -14.69
N ALA A 235 -2.95 28.22 -13.43
CA ALA A 235 -3.74 28.57 -12.26
C ALA A 235 -3.85 30.09 -12.06
N ASP A 236 -2.77 30.83 -12.26
CA ASP A 236 -2.73 32.29 -12.14
C ASP A 236 -3.64 32.97 -13.19
N ARG A 237 -3.60 32.54 -14.45
CA ARG A 237 -4.53 33.01 -15.49
C ARG A 237 -6.00 32.74 -15.16
N THR A 238 -6.30 31.53 -14.67
CA THR A 238 -7.67 31.19 -14.26
C THR A 238 -8.15 32.04 -13.09
N ASN A 239 -7.29 32.32 -12.10
CA ASN A 239 -7.63 33.15 -10.95
C ASN A 239 -7.77 34.65 -11.31
N ALA A 240 -7.02 35.11 -12.31
CA ALA A 240 -7.12 36.47 -12.83
C ALA A 240 -8.34 36.68 -13.77
N GLY A 241 -9.12 35.62 -14.05
CA GLY A 241 -10.28 35.68 -14.94
C GLY A 241 -9.95 35.70 -16.44
N TYR A 242 -8.72 35.32 -16.81
CA TYR A 242 -8.31 35.08 -18.19
C TYR A 242 -8.43 33.60 -18.55
N ASP A 243 -9.48 32.93 -18.08
CA ASP A 243 -9.65 31.50 -18.27
C ASP A 243 -9.93 31.17 -19.74
N ASN A 244 -9.06 30.33 -20.32
CA ASN A 244 -9.28 29.78 -21.65
C ASN A 244 -9.49 28.27 -21.55
N ALA A 245 -10.22 27.70 -22.52
CA ALA A 245 -10.39 26.25 -22.61
C ALA A 245 -9.05 25.49 -22.64
N GLY A 246 -8.00 26.11 -23.20
CA GLY A 246 -6.63 25.59 -23.18
C GLY A 246 -6.03 25.46 -21.78
N ASP A 247 -6.29 26.42 -20.88
CA ASP A 247 -5.77 26.38 -19.50
C ASP A 247 -6.47 25.28 -18.69
N GLY A 248 -7.79 25.10 -18.88
CA GLY A 248 -8.52 23.99 -18.27
C GLY A 248 -8.01 22.61 -18.72
N PHE A 249 -7.71 22.46 -20.02
CA PHE A 249 -7.09 21.24 -20.55
C PHE A 249 -5.70 20.99 -19.95
N LEU A 250 -4.85 22.03 -19.89
CA LEU A 250 -3.51 21.93 -19.31
C LEU A 250 -3.54 21.52 -17.85
N LEU A 251 -4.37 22.15 -17.02
CA LEU A 251 -4.50 21.81 -15.61
C LEU A 251 -4.96 20.36 -15.42
N THR A 252 -5.93 19.91 -16.21
CA THR A 252 -6.42 18.52 -16.19
C THR A 252 -5.31 17.54 -16.57
N PHE A 253 -4.57 17.83 -17.63
CA PHE A 253 -3.45 17.01 -18.06
C PHE A 253 -2.31 16.99 -17.03
N PHE A 254 -2.01 18.11 -16.39
CA PHE A 254 -1.02 18.19 -15.32
C PHE A 254 -1.44 17.39 -14.09
N MET A 255 -2.72 17.36 -13.73
CA MET A 255 -3.24 16.50 -12.67
C MET A 255 -3.03 15.02 -12.98
N LEU A 256 -3.24 14.60 -14.24
CA LEU A 256 -2.94 13.22 -14.66
C LEU A 256 -1.46 12.88 -14.42
N LEU A 257 -0.55 13.79 -14.76
CA LEU A 257 0.89 13.58 -14.55
C LEU A 257 1.25 13.49 -13.06
N LEU A 258 0.59 14.26 -12.18
CA LEU A 258 0.78 14.16 -10.74
C LEU A 258 0.38 12.77 -10.24
N PHE A 259 -0.86 12.35 -10.55
CA PHE A 259 -1.38 11.05 -10.13
C PHE A 259 -0.56 9.90 -10.69
N TRP A 260 -0.11 10.00 -11.94
CA TRP A 260 0.67 8.93 -12.56
C TRP A 260 2.06 8.80 -11.92
N VAL A 261 2.76 9.91 -11.68
CA VAL A 261 4.07 9.87 -11.02
C VAL A 261 3.96 9.40 -9.57
N SER A 262 2.94 9.86 -8.82
CA SER A 262 2.73 9.40 -7.43
C SER A 262 2.48 7.89 -7.36
N GLU A 263 1.68 7.37 -8.29
CA GLU A 263 1.41 5.93 -8.38
C GLU A 263 2.67 5.13 -8.76
N VAL A 264 3.45 5.61 -9.74
CA VAL A 264 4.69 4.92 -10.13
C VAL A 264 5.68 4.89 -8.97
N VAL A 265 5.85 5.98 -8.22
CA VAL A 265 6.75 6.01 -7.06
C VAL A 265 6.31 4.99 -6.00
N ALA A 266 5.02 4.99 -5.62
CA ALA A 266 4.48 4.06 -4.65
C ALA A 266 4.65 2.59 -5.11
N ASN A 267 4.36 2.31 -6.38
CA ASN A 267 4.44 0.96 -6.93
C ASN A 267 5.89 0.48 -7.13
N VAL A 268 6.85 1.38 -7.40
CA VAL A 268 8.29 1.03 -7.39
C VAL A 268 8.75 0.62 -5.98
N ILE A 269 8.30 1.34 -4.94
CA ILE A 269 8.58 0.98 -3.55
C ILE A 269 7.97 -0.39 -3.21
N HIS A 270 6.71 -0.61 -3.61
CA HIS A 270 6.01 -1.87 -3.42
C HIS A 270 6.73 -3.04 -4.13
N VAL A 271 7.01 -2.94 -5.43
CA VAL A 271 7.72 -3.98 -6.21
C VAL A 271 9.11 -4.25 -5.67
N THR A 272 9.82 -3.22 -5.21
CA THR A 272 11.15 -3.40 -4.59
C THR A 272 11.04 -4.22 -3.30
N THR A 273 10.07 -3.88 -2.45
CA THR A 273 9.81 -4.59 -1.20
C THR A 273 9.38 -6.02 -1.46
N ALA A 274 8.41 -6.22 -2.36
CA ALA A 274 7.94 -7.53 -2.78
C ALA A 274 9.07 -8.39 -3.37
N GLY A 275 9.98 -7.79 -4.14
CA GLY A 275 11.15 -8.48 -4.66
C GLY A 275 12.06 -9.02 -3.55
N VAL A 276 12.36 -8.21 -2.52
CA VAL A 276 13.18 -8.64 -1.38
C VAL A 276 12.48 -9.72 -0.57
N THR A 277 11.21 -9.51 -0.25
CA THR A 277 10.42 -10.45 0.56
C THR A 277 10.22 -11.79 -0.14
N ALA A 278 9.91 -11.79 -1.44
CA ALA A 278 9.81 -13.01 -2.23
C ALA A 278 11.18 -13.70 -2.37
N THR A 279 12.28 -12.94 -2.46
CA THR A 279 13.62 -13.55 -2.52
C THR A 279 13.91 -14.29 -1.22
N TRP A 280 13.60 -13.66 -0.08
CA TRP A 280 13.71 -14.29 1.22
C TRP A 280 12.85 -15.54 1.35
N TYR A 281 11.57 -15.45 0.97
CA TYR A 281 10.60 -16.54 1.11
C TYR A 281 11.09 -17.83 0.47
N PHE A 282 11.75 -17.76 -0.68
CA PHE A 282 12.12 -18.97 -1.42
C PHE A 282 13.61 -19.31 -1.37
N ALA A 283 14.49 -18.32 -1.17
CA ALA A 283 15.91 -18.59 -0.97
C ALA A 283 16.19 -19.13 0.43
N GLY A 284 15.42 -18.66 1.42
CA GLY A 284 15.74 -18.81 2.83
C GLY A 284 16.86 -17.88 3.28
N GLU A 285 16.92 -17.68 4.58
CA GLU A 285 17.80 -16.69 5.20
C GLU A 285 19.28 -16.91 4.88
N GLY A 286 19.72 -18.16 4.84
CA GLY A 286 21.12 -18.55 4.61
C GLY A 286 21.58 -18.45 3.15
N ARG A 287 20.67 -18.21 2.19
CA ARG A 287 20.99 -18.19 0.75
C ARG A 287 20.54 -16.89 0.07
N MET A 288 20.36 -15.84 0.86
CA MET A 288 20.02 -14.53 0.32
C MET A 288 21.22 -13.93 -0.42
N PRO A 289 20.98 -13.25 -1.56
CA PRO A 289 22.03 -12.58 -2.31
C PRO A 289 22.68 -11.49 -1.46
N LYS A 290 23.90 -11.06 -1.83
CA LYS A 290 24.64 -10.04 -1.07
C LYS A 290 23.87 -8.72 -0.89
N ASN A 291 23.19 -8.24 -1.93
CA ASN A 291 22.45 -6.97 -1.93
C ASN A 291 21.04 -7.16 -2.52
N PRO A 292 20.11 -7.80 -1.78
CA PRO A 292 18.78 -8.15 -2.30
C PRO A 292 17.96 -6.91 -2.64
N THR A 293 18.06 -5.86 -1.83
CA THR A 293 17.32 -4.60 -2.03
C THR A 293 17.76 -3.88 -3.29
N ILE A 294 19.07 -3.71 -3.51
CA ILE A 294 19.57 -3.03 -4.72
C ILE A 294 19.23 -3.85 -5.97
N ALA A 295 19.33 -5.18 -5.90
CA ALA A 295 18.94 -6.05 -7.00
C ALA A 295 17.44 -5.92 -7.33
N SER A 296 16.58 -5.93 -6.31
CA SER A 296 15.13 -5.77 -6.47
C SER A 296 14.75 -4.38 -6.97
N PHE A 297 15.36 -3.33 -6.43
CA PHE A 297 15.16 -1.95 -6.87
C PHE A 297 15.59 -1.75 -8.32
N LYS A 298 16.79 -2.23 -8.67
CA LYS A 298 17.31 -2.17 -10.05
C LYS A 298 16.32 -2.83 -11.01
N ARG A 299 15.78 -3.99 -10.66
CA ARG A 299 14.77 -4.67 -11.49
C ARG A 299 13.49 -3.85 -11.63
N ALA A 300 12.99 -3.29 -10.52
CA ALA A 300 11.82 -2.43 -10.51
C ALA A 300 11.97 -1.21 -11.44
N VAL A 301 13.13 -0.56 -11.46
CA VAL A 301 13.40 0.64 -12.29
C VAL A 301 13.99 0.34 -13.67
N THR A 302 14.12 -0.93 -14.06
CA THR A 302 14.62 -1.30 -15.40
C THR A 302 13.65 -2.22 -16.12
N THR A 303 13.66 -3.51 -15.77
CA THR A 303 13.00 -4.57 -16.54
C THR A 303 11.51 -4.66 -16.23
N SER A 304 11.11 -4.34 -14.99
CA SER A 304 9.72 -4.28 -14.56
C SER A 304 9.12 -2.86 -14.65
N PHE A 305 9.92 -1.85 -15.00
CA PHE A 305 9.50 -0.44 -14.93
C PHE A 305 8.34 -0.13 -15.86
N GLY A 306 8.36 -0.66 -17.09
CA GLY A 306 7.25 -0.49 -18.03
C GLY A 306 5.93 -1.06 -17.49
N SER A 307 5.96 -2.25 -16.91
CA SER A 307 4.80 -2.88 -16.29
C SER A 307 4.25 -2.03 -15.13
N ILE A 308 5.15 -1.47 -14.31
CA ILE A 308 4.79 -0.56 -13.21
C ILE A 308 4.12 0.70 -13.76
N CYS A 309 4.72 1.34 -14.76
CA CYS A 309 4.15 2.52 -15.41
C CYS A 309 2.77 2.22 -16.01
N PHE A 310 2.60 1.07 -16.66
CA PHE A 310 1.34 0.69 -17.29
C PHE A 310 0.23 0.48 -16.24
N GLY A 311 0.47 -0.33 -15.21
CA GLY A 311 -0.51 -0.54 -14.15
C GLY A 311 -0.84 0.74 -13.38
N SER A 312 0.18 1.58 -13.11
CA SER A 312 0.01 2.87 -12.45
C SER A 312 -0.80 3.86 -13.29
N LEU A 313 -0.68 3.82 -14.62
CA LEU A 313 -1.44 4.69 -15.53
C LEU A 313 -2.95 4.41 -15.42
N ILE A 314 -3.34 3.13 -15.30
CA ILE A 314 -4.75 2.74 -15.20
C ILE A 314 -5.40 3.37 -13.97
N VAL A 315 -4.75 3.26 -12.80
CA VAL A 315 -5.25 3.87 -11.55
C VAL A 315 -5.24 5.39 -11.64
N ALA A 316 -4.18 5.97 -12.20
CA ALA A 316 -4.06 7.43 -12.37
C ALA A 316 -5.18 8.02 -13.26
N VAL A 317 -5.58 7.32 -14.33
CA VAL A 317 -6.69 7.74 -15.20
C VAL A 317 -8.02 7.73 -14.45
N ILE A 318 -8.30 6.71 -13.63
CA ILE A 318 -9.54 6.67 -12.85
C ILE A 318 -9.54 7.78 -11.78
N ARG A 319 -8.42 8.02 -11.12
CA ARG A 319 -8.26 9.16 -10.20
C ARG A 319 -8.48 10.50 -10.89
N LEU A 320 -7.98 10.66 -12.12
CA LEU A 320 -8.24 11.86 -12.92
C LEU A 320 -9.72 12.03 -13.20
N LEU A 321 -10.41 10.99 -13.67
CA LEU A 321 -11.85 11.05 -13.95
C LEU A 321 -12.64 11.43 -12.70
N ARG A 322 -12.28 10.87 -11.54
CA ARG A 322 -12.86 11.21 -10.25
C ARG A 322 -12.65 12.69 -9.92
N TRP A 323 -11.41 13.16 -10.04
CA TRP A 323 -11.07 14.56 -9.79
C TRP A 323 -11.82 15.53 -10.71
N ILE A 324 -12.00 15.19 -12.00
CA ILE A 324 -12.78 16.00 -12.96
C ILE A 324 -14.25 16.09 -12.52
N VAL A 325 -14.84 14.95 -12.15
CA VAL A 325 -16.22 14.91 -11.67
C VAL A 325 -16.36 15.78 -10.42
N GLU A 326 -15.51 15.60 -9.41
CA GLU A 326 -15.54 16.37 -8.15
C GLU A 326 -15.28 17.87 -8.35
N SER A 327 -14.46 18.25 -9.33
CA SER A 327 -14.20 19.65 -9.66
C SER A 327 -15.37 20.33 -10.39
N THR A 328 -16.24 19.54 -11.03
CA THR A 328 -17.42 20.03 -11.76
C THR A 328 -18.66 19.88 -10.89
N ARG A 329 -18.81 20.76 -9.89
CA ARG A 329 -20.03 20.80 -9.07
C ARG A 329 -21.11 21.61 -9.79
N ASP A 330 -21.88 20.93 -10.65
CA ASP A 330 -23.09 21.50 -11.24
C ASP A 330 -24.31 21.23 -10.34
N ASN A 331 -24.99 22.29 -9.89
CA ASN A 331 -26.16 22.21 -9.03
C ASN A 331 -27.36 21.53 -9.71
N GLN A 332 -27.41 21.47 -11.05
CA GLN A 332 -28.57 20.92 -11.76
C GLN A 332 -28.68 19.40 -11.68
N ASN A 333 -27.57 18.68 -11.49
CA ASN A 333 -27.50 17.21 -11.58
C ASN A 333 -26.82 16.57 -10.36
N GLU A 334 -27.10 17.07 -9.15
CA GLU A 334 -26.45 16.62 -7.91
C GLU A 334 -26.55 15.09 -7.68
N PHE A 335 -27.68 14.47 -8.04
CA PHE A 335 -27.85 13.02 -7.94
C PHE A 335 -26.91 12.24 -8.88
N ILE A 336 -26.81 12.64 -10.15
CA ILE A 336 -25.93 11.97 -11.13
C ILE A 336 -24.46 12.18 -10.75
N HIS A 337 -24.10 13.37 -10.28
CA HIS A 337 -22.77 13.67 -9.78
C HIS A 337 -22.41 12.77 -8.59
N CYS A 338 -23.32 12.60 -7.63
CA CYS A 338 -23.13 11.72 -6.48
C CYS A 338 -22.93 10.25 -6.88
N VAL A 339 -23.79 9.70 -7.76
CA VAL A 339 -23.66 8.32 -8.24
C VAL A 339 -22.35 8.11 -9.00
N THR A 340 -21.99 9.05 -9.88
CA THR A 340 -20.76 8.96 -10.68
C THR A 340 -19.52 9.02 -9.80
N SER A 341 -19.47 9.95 -8.84
CA SER A 341 -18.38 10.05 -7.86
C SER A 341 -18.24 8.77 -7.03
N CYS A 342 -19.36 8.18 -6.58
CA CYS A 342 -19.36 6.93 -5.83
C CYS A 342 -18.83 5.74 -6.66
N LEU A 343 -19.29 5.59 -7.91
CA LEU A 343 -18.82 4.52 -8.80
C LEU A 343 -17.33 4.66 -9.14
N LEU A 344 -16.85 5.87 -9.39
CA LEU A 344 -15.44 6.14 -9.65
C LEU A 344 -14.57 5.86 -8.42
N SER A 345 -15.02 6.26 -7.23
CA SER A 345 -14.34 5.95 -5.97
C SER A 345 -14.22 4.43 -5.73
N CYS A 346 -15.29 3.69 -5.99
CA CYS A 346 -15.29 2.23 -5.89
C CYS A 346 -14.35 1.59 -6.92
N LEU A 347 -14.40 2.03 -8.18
CA LEU A 347 -13.54 1.54 -9.25
C LEU A 347 -12.06 1.81 -8.97
N GLU A 348 -11.73 3.01 -8.48
CA GLU A 348 -10.39 3.38 -8.05
C GLU A 348 -9.87 2.43 -6.98
N SER A 349 -10.65 2.23 -5.91
CA SER A 349 -10.26 1.35 -4.79
C SER A 349 -10.07 -0.10 -5.22
N ILE A 350 -10.94 -0.62 -6.10
CA ILE A 350 -10.80 -1.99 -6.63
C ILE A 350 -9.54 -2.14 -7.46
N LEU A 351 -9.25 -1.17 -8.34
CA LEU A 351 -8.08 -1.22 -9.21
C LEU A 351 -6.77 -1.06 -8.44
N GLU A 352 -6.74 -0.18 -7.44
CA GLU A 352 -5.59 -0.02 -6.55
C GLU A 352 -5.31 -1.33 -5.79
N TYR A 353 -6.34 -1.92 -5.18
CA TYR A 353 -6.22 -3.20 -4.50
C TYR A 353 -5.72 -4.31 -5.43
N PHE A 354 -6.31 -4.44 -6.61
CA PHE A 354 -5.90 -5.43 -7.60
C PHE A 354 -4.46 -5.22 -8.10
N ASN A 355 -4.06 -3.97 -8.29
CA ASN A 355 -2.71 -3.60 -8.72
C ASN A 355 -1.66 -4.02 -7.71
N THR A 356 -1.89 -3.85 -6.41
CA THR A 356 -0.97 -4.31 -5.37
C THR A 356 -0.62 -5.79 -5.57
N TYR A 357 -1.63 -6.64 -5.76
CA TYR A 357 -1.41 -8.07 -6.01
C TYR A 357 -0.76 -8.36 -7.37
N ALA A 358 -1.15 -7.65 -8.43
CA ALA A 358 -0.51 -7.78 -9.73
C ALA A 358 0.99 -7.40 -9.66
N PHE A 359 1.34 -6.35 -8.94
CA PHE A 359 2.72 -5.92 -8.79
C PHE A 359 3.56 -6.87 -7.94
N VAL A 360 2.95 -7.63 -7.02
CA VAL A 360 3.63 -8.79 -6.42
C VAL A 360 4.05 -9.79 -7.50
N HIS A 361 3.17 -10.16 -8.45
CA HIS A 361 3.54 -11.08 -9.54
C HIS A 361 4.61 -10.50 -10.47
N VAL A 362 4.56 -9.20 -10.77
CA VAL A 362 5.63 -8.51 -11.50
C VAL A 362 6.96 -8.61 -10.73
N ALA A 363 6.93 -8.45 -9.41
CA ALA A 363 8.09 -8.57 -8.55
C ALA A 363 8.60 -10.02 -8.42
N VAL A 364 7.74 -11.03 -8.36
CA VAL A 364 8.19 -12.42 -8.21
C VAL A 364 8.70 -12.97 -9.55
N TYR A 365 7.90 -12.83 -10.59
CA TYR A 365 8.09 -13.53 -11.87
C TYR A 365 8.72 -12.68 -12.98
N GLY A 366 8.81 -11.35 -12.80
CA GLY A 366 9.35 -10.45 -13.83
C GLY A 366 8.48 -10.38 -15.09
N CYS A 367 7.20 -10.69 -14.97
CA CYS A 367 6.24 -10.72 -16.09
C CYS A 367 5.68 -9.32 -16.43
N GLY A 368 5.09 -9.20 -17.62
CA GLY A 368 4.36 -8.00 -18.04
C GLY A 368 3.08 -7.78 -17.23
N TYR A 369 2.56 -6.56 -17.20
CA TYR A 369 1.41 -6.22 -16.34
C TYR A 369 0.15 -7.03 -16.69
N ILE A 370 -0.13 -7.28 -17.97
CA ILE A 370 -1.31 -8.06 -18.38
C ILE A 370 -1.20 -9.52 -17.91
N GLU A 371 0.00 -10.10 -17.98
CA GLU A 371 0.23 -11.46 -17.49
C GLU A 371 0.09 -11.53 -15.97
N ALA A 372 0.67 -10.56 -15.26
CA ALA A 372 0.52 -10.40 -13.82
C ALA A 372 -0.96 -10.27 -13.42
N ALA A 373 -1.72 -9.43 -14.12
CA ALA A 373 -3.16 -9.27 -13.90
C ALA A 373 -3.93 -10.59 -14.11
N LYS A 374 -3.60 -11.36 -15.16
CA LYS A 374 -4.23 -12.67 -15.38
C LYS A 374 -3.93 -13.65 -14.24
N ARG A 375 -2.71 -13.66 -13.71
CA ARG A 375 -2.33 -14.51 -12.57
C ARG A 375 -3.06 -14.07 -11.30
N THR A 376 -3.07 -12.78 -10.99
CA THR A 376 -3.85 -12.21 -9.88
C THR A 376 -5.34 -12.56 -9.98
N TRP A 377 -5.92 -12.54 -11.17
CA TRP A 377 -7.31 -12.94 -11.36
C TRP A 377 -7.55 -14.43 -11.04
N GLN A 378 -6.63 -15.32 -11.37
CA GLN A 378 -6.73 -16.73 -10.98
C GLN A 378 -6.57 -16.91 -9.47
N LEU A 379 -5.62 -16.20 -8.86
CA LEU A 379 -5.42 -16.20 -7.42
C LEU A 379 -6.69 -15.71 -6.69
N CYS A 380 -7.30 -14.62 -7.18
CA CYS A 380 -8.55 -14.09 -6.66
C CYS A 380 -9.67 -15.14 -6.66
N LYS A 381 -9.84 -15.89 -7.75
CA LYS A 381 -10.85 -16.96 -7.80
C LYS A 381 -10.66 -18.04 -6.73
N GLN A 382 -9.44 -18.28 -6.30
CA GLN A 382 -9.10 -19.33 -5.33
C GLN A 382 -9.17 -18.83 -3.88
N CYS A 383 -8.60 -17.65 -3.61
CA CYS A 383 -8.34 -17.19 -2.25
C CYS A 383 -8.73 -15.72 -1.98
N PHE A 384 -9.61 -15.10 -2.78
CA PHE A 384 -9.99 -13.68 -2.61
C PHE A 384 -10.42 -13.34 -1.18
N PHE A 385 -11.29 -14.13 -0.56
CA PHE A 385 -11.75 -13.84 0.79
C PHE A 385 -10.64 -13.97 1.83
N ALA A 386 -9.71 -14.92 1.66
CA ALA A 386 -8.57 -15.07 2.56
C ALA A 386 -7.63 -13.86 2.46
N ALA A 387 -7.35 -13.41 1.24
CA ALA A 387 -6.59 -12.20 0.94
C ALA A 387 -7.25 -10.97 1.58
N TYR A 388 -8.54 -10.78 1.31
CA TYR A 388 -9.31 -9.65 1.80
C TYR A 388 -9.37 -9.59 3.33
N PHE A 389 -9.66 -10.71 4.01
CA PHE A 389 -9.70 -10.73 5.48
C PHE A 389 -8.34 -10.47 6.10
N ASN A 390 -7.26 -11.00 5.49
CA ASN A 390 -5.91 -10.72 5.95
C ASN A 390 -5.58 -9.22 5.84
N ASP A 391 -5.81 -8.62 4.68
CA ASP A 391 -5.47 -7.21 4.47
C ASP A 391 -6.35 -6.28 5.31
N ALA A 392 -7.64 -6.63 5.48
CA ALA A 392 -8.56 -5.91 6.35
C ALA A 392 -8.19 -5.99 7.84
N LEU A 393 -7.41 -6.99 8.27
CA LEU A 393 -6.84 -7.03 9.62
C LEU A 393 -5.54 -6.20 9.71
N ILE A 394 -4.70 -6.28 8.68
CA ILE A 394 -3.35 -5.71 8.66
C ILE A 394 -3.37 -4.20 8.43
N GLY A 395 -4.14 -3.70 7.47
CA GLY A 395 -4.24 -2.28 7.13
C GLY A 395 -4.61 -1.39 8.33
N PRO A 396 -5.73 -1.67 9.04
CA PRO A 396 -6.09 -0.95 10.27
C PRO A 396 -5.04 -1.12 11.37
N THR A 397 -4.41 -2.30 11.49
CA THR A 397 -3.35 -2.53 12.48
C THR A 397 -2.18 -1.58 12.28
N LEU A 398 -1.68 -1.47 11.06
CA LEU A 398 -0.58 -0.58 10.70
C LEU A 398 -0.97 0.89 10.82
N THR A 399 -2.22 1.24 10.49
CA THR A 399 -2.75 2.60 10.62
C THR A 399 -2.86 3.05 12.08
N ILE A 400 -3.38 2.20 12.97
CA ILE A 400 -3.44 2.53 14.41
C ILE A 400 -2.06 2.60 15.02
N LEU A 401 -1.13 1.74 14.59
CA LEU A 401 0.24 1.79 15.06
C LEU A 401 0.95 3.09 14.61
N SER A 402 0.74 3.50 13.35
CA SER A 402 1.29 4.76 12.83
C SER A 402 0.72 5.98 13.56
N LEU A 403 -0.59 6.02 13.78
CA LEU A 403 -1.26 7.08 14.54
C LEU A 403 -0.83 7.10 16.01
N GLY A 404 -0.78 5.93 16.66
CA GLY A 404 -0.49 5.81 18.09
C GLY A 404 0.94 6.25 18.44
N VAL A 405 1.94 5.77 17.70
CA VAL A 405 3.34 6.16 17.93
C VAL A 405 3.55 7.64 17.58
N SER A 406 2.95 8.12 16.49
CA SER A 406 3.04 9.54 16.11
C SER A 406 2.38 10.45 17.14
N ALA A 407 1.22 10.08 17.68
CA ALA A 407 0.51 10.82 18.71
C ALA A 407 1.33 10.89 20.00
N LEU A 408 1.96 9.78 20.41
CA LEU A 408 2.85 9.76 21.57
C LEU A 408 4.02 10.74 21.39
N ILE A 409 4.68 10.74 20.22
CA ILE A 409 5.76 11.67 19.91
C ILE A 409 5.27 13.11 19.95
N GLY A 410 4.14 13.41 19.30
CA GLY A 410 3.56 14.75 19.28
C GLY A 410 3.20 15.28 20.68
N ILE A 411 2.62 14.43 21.53
CA ILE A 411 2.29 14.77 22.92
C ILE A 411 3.56 15.02 23.73
N VAL A 412 4.55 14.12 23.69
CA VAL A 412 5.81 14.27 24.44
C VAL A 412 6.54 15.54 24.04
N VAL A 413 6.69 15.80 22.74
CA VAL A 413 7.36 17.02 22.24
C VAL A 413 6.55 18.27 22.61
N GLY A 414 5.21 18.23 22.48
CA GLY A 414 4.34 19.34 22.88
C GLY A 414 4.44 19.69 24.36
N LEU A 415 4.59 18.69 25.23
CA LEU A 415 4.80 18.87 26.67
C LEU A 415 6.20 19.44 26.97
N VAL A 416 7.25 18.89 26.34
CA VAL A 416 8.64 19.36 26.53
C VAL A 416 8.80 20.83 26.14
N TYR A 417 8.21 21.25 25.02
CA TYR A 417 8.27 22.64 24.56
C TYR A 417 7.14 23.52 25.11
N THR A 418 6.22 22.97 25.92
CA THR A 418 5.03 23.68 26.45
C THR A 418 4.27 24.42 25.33
N SER A 419 4.16 23.80 24.16
CA SER A 419 3.58 24.42 22.96
C SER A 419 2.77 23.40 22.16
N THR A 420 1.45 23.61 22.12
CA THR A 420 0.52 22.78 21.33
C THR A 420 0.84 22.84 19.84
N THR A 421 1.29 23.99 19.33
CA THR A 421 1.67 24.17 17.93
C THR A 421 2.88 23.32 17.56
N ILE A 422 3.93 23.33 18.38
CA ILE A 422 5.13 22.50 18.14
C ILE A 422 4.78 21.02 18.25
N GLY A 423 3.96 20.64 19.22
CA GLY A 423 3.45 19.26 19.36
C GLY A 423 2.66 18.80 18.13
N ALA A 424 1.78 19.65 17.58
CA ALA A 424 0.99 19.35 16.39
C ALA A 424 1.87 19.17 15.13
N PHE A 425 2.86 20.05 14.90
CA PHE A 425 3.81 19.87 13.80
C PHE A 425 4.65 18.59 13.97
N SER A 426 5.02 18.26 15.21
CA SER A 426 5.77 17.02 15.51
C SER A 426 4.93 15.77 15.26
N PHE A 427 3.65 15.80 15.63
CA PHE A 427 2.69 14.74 15.30
C PHE A 427 2.58 14.54 13.78
N LEU A 428 2.37 15.61 13.01
CA LEU A 428 2.21 15.52 11.55
C LEU A 428 3.49 15.03 10.88
N GLY A 429 4.66 15.56 11.28
CA GLY A 429 5.95 15.11 10.78
C GLY A 429 6.21 13.64 11.07
N ALA A 430 5.93 13.20 12.30
CA ALA A 430 6.04 11.79 12.67
C ALA A 430 5.06 10.91 11.90
N LEU A 431 3.81 11.36 11.70
CA LEU A 431 2.79 10.59 11.01
C LEU A 431 3.19 10.26 9.57
N ILE A 432 3.75 11.23 8.84
CA ILE A 432 4.26 11.02 7.49
C ILE A 432 5.35 9.94 7.49
N VAL A 433 6.31 10.02 8.42
CA VAL A 433 7.39 9.03 8.55
C VAL A 433 6.83 7.63 8.82
N HIS A 434 5.87 7.50 9.74
CA HIS A 434 5.29 6.20 10.08
C HIS A 434 4.43 5.62 8.95
N ILE A 435 3.64 6.43 8.24
CA ILE A 435 2.86 5.96 7.07
C ILE A 435 3.80 5.38 6.02
N LEU A 436 4.88 6.08 5.68
CA LEU A 436 5.88 5.60 4.71
C LEU A 436 6.60 4.35 5.20
N PHE A 437 6.84 4.26 6.50
CA PHE A 437 7.51 3.11 7.07
C PHE A 437 6.63 1.86 7.04
N PHE A 438 5.35 1.98 7.40
CA PHE A 438 4.44 0.85 7.46
C PHE A 438 3.89 0.41 6.11
N SER A 439 3.87 1.26 5.08
CA SER A 439 3.50 0.84 3.72
C SER A 439 4.43 -0.26 3.17
N VAL A 440 5.70 -0.27 3.61
CA VAL A 440 6.66 -1.34 3.34
C VAL A 440 6.27 -2.64 4.05
N VAL A 441 5.78 -2.54 5.29
CA VAL A 441 5.31 -3.71 6.06
C VAL A 441 4.10 -4.33 5.37
N GLU A 442 3.14 -3.51 4.95
CA GLU A 442 1.96 -3.96 4.19
C GLU A 442 2.36 -4.67 2.88
N SER A 443 3.31 -4.10 2.15
CA SER A 443 3.86 -4.69 0.92
C SER A 443 4.50 -6.06 1.17
N ALA A 444 5.25 -6.19 2.27
CA ALA A 444 5.85 -7.46 2.66
C ALA A 444 4.80 -8.51 3.05
N VAL A 445 3.79 -8.15 3.83
CA VAL A 445 2.70 -9.05 4.22
C VAL A 445 1.95 -9.57 3.00
N THR A 446 1.55 -8.67 2.10
CA THR A 446 0.85 -9.03 0.86
C THR A 446 1.70 -9.99 0.02
N THR A 447 3.00 -9.74 -0.07
CA THR A 447 3.93 -10.60 -0.81
C THR A 447 4.01 -12.00 -0.21
N LEU A 448 4.13 -12.11 1.12
CA LEU A 448 4.18 -13.41 1.80
C LEU A 448 2.88 -14.18 1.59
N PHE A 449 1.73 -13.49 1.67
CA PHE A 449 0.43 -14.09 1.40
C PHE A 449 0.37 -14.68 -0.02
N VAL A 450 0.70 -13.89 -1.05
CA VAL A 450 0.69 -14.36 -2.44
C VAL A 450 1.64 -15.54 -2.65
N CYS A 451 2.87 -15.45 -2.12
CA CYS A 451 3.84 -16.54 -2.25
C CYS A 451 3.36 -17.84 -1.60
N PHE A 452 2.72 -17.73 -0.43
CA PHE A 452 2.15 -18.88 0.28
C PHE A 452 0.90 -19.46 -0.38
N ALA A 453 0.06 -18.62 -0.97
CA ALA A 453 -1.13 -19.07 -1.68
C ALA A 453 -0.78 -19.80 -2.99
N GLU A 454 0.28 -19.39 -3.70
CA GLU A 454 0.68 -20.04 -4.96
C GLU A 454 1.65 -21.22 -4.80
N VAL A 455 2.66 -21.10 -3.92
CA VAL A 455 3.74 -22.09 -3.80
C VAL A 455 4.09 -22.31 -2.31
N PRO A 456 3.20 -22.95 -1.54
CA PRO A 456 3.42 -23.19 -0.11
C PRO A 456 4.68 -24.02 0.16
N GLU A 457 5.07 -24.93 -0.76
CA GLU A 457 6.29 -25.74 -0.57
C GLU A 457 7.55 -24.87 -0.58
N GLY A 458 7.54 -23.69 -1.20
CA GLY A 458 8.68 -22.77 -1.21
C GLY A 458 9.13 -22.40 0.21
N LEU A 459 8.17 -22.28 1.13
CA LEU A 459 8.41 -21.94 2.52
C LEU A 459 8.89 -23.11 3.38
N GLN A 460 8.41 -24.33 3.09
CA GLN A 460 8.76 -25.53 3.86
C GLN A 460 10.29 -25.75 3.96
N TYR A 461 11.04 -25.29 2.97
CA TYR A 461 12.49 -25.42 2.95
C TYR A 461 13.24 -24.18 3.43
N SER A 462 12.67 -22.99 3.23
CA SER A 462 13.33 -21.74 3.62
C SER A 462 13.15 -21.46 5.11
N SER A 463 11.96 -21.73 5.64
CA SER A 463 11.61 -21.64 7.05
C SER A 463 10.54 -22.71 7.39
N PRO A 464 10.98 -23.94 7.76
CA PRO A 464 10.08 -25.02 8.14
C PRO A 464 9.16 -24.64 9.31
N GLU A 465 9.67 -23.85 10.25
CA GLU A 465 8.91 -23.37 11.41
C GLU A 465 7.77 -22.44 11.00
N LEU A 466 8.05 -21.47 10.12
CA LEU A 466 7.02 -20.55 9.63
C LEU A 466 6.01 -21.27 8.73
N TYR A 467 6.45 -22.25 7.93
CA TYR A 467 5.55 -23.11 7.17
C TYR A 467 4.58 -23.84 8.10
N ALA A 468 5.08 -24.52 9.15
CA ALA A 468 4.24 -25.22 10.10
C ALA A 468 3.28 -24.28 10.84
N ALA A 469 3.74 -23.07 11.20
CA ALA A 469 2.91 -22.07 11.87
C ALA A 469 1.78 -21.54 10.97
N LEU A 470 2.09 -21.16 9.73
CA LEU A 470 1.09 -20.71 8.75
C LEU A 470 0.13 -21.84 8.41
N HIS A 471 0.63 -23.06 8.22
CA HIS A 471 -0.19 -24.22 7.92
C HIS A 471 -1.15 -24.58 9.05
N HIS A 472 -0.69 -24.54 10.30
CA HIS A 472 -1.56 -24.73 11.47
C HIS A 472 -2.58 -23.59 11.60
N ALA A 473 -2.20 -22.35 11.28
CA ALA A 473 -3.09 -21.21 11.33
C ALA A 473 -4.10 -21.17 10.16
N ASP A 474 -3.74 -21.76 9.03
CA ASP A 474 -4.56 -21.85 7.83
C ASP A 474 -5.48 -23.07 7.91
N GLN A 475 -6.63 -22.92 8.58
CA GLN A 475 -7.67 -23.95 8.67
C GLN A 475 -8.41 -24.13 7.31
N ASN A 476 -7.68 -24.52 6.26
CA ASN A 476 -8.13 -24.57 4.85
C ASN A 476 -8.69 -23.24 4.32
N GLY A 477 -8.20 -22.11 4.84
CA GLY A 477 -8.69 -20.80 4.48
C GLY A 477 -8.23 -20.32 3.11
N THR A 478 -7.03 -20.72 2.68
CA THR A 478 -6.43 -20.29 1.39
C THR A 478 -6.74 -21.22 0.20
N ASN A 479 -7.34 -22.39 0.43
CA ASN A 479 -7.61 -23.42 -0.60
C ASN A 479 -6.37 -23.82 -1.44
N ASN A 480 -5.16 -23.67 -0.91
CA ASN A 480 -3.89 -23.81 -1.65
C ASN A 480 -3.39 -25.26 -1.81
N ASN A 481 -4.26 -26.28 -1.70
CA ASN A 481 -3.91 -27.72 -1.74
C ASN A 481 -2.80 -28.15 -0.76
N ALA A 482 -2.46 -27.34 0.25
CA ALA A 482 -1.51 -27.75 1.27
C ALA A 482 -2.04 -29.00 2.01
N ALA A 483 -1.16 -29.95 2.31
CA ALA A 483 -1.53 -31.23 2.91
C ALA A 483 -2.16 -31.00 4.30
N SER A 484 -3.43 -31.38 4.52
CA SER A 484 -4.14 -31.13 5.79
C SER A 484 -3.30 -31.51 7.04
N PRO A 485 -3.42 -30.73 8.14
CA PRO A 485 -2.58 -30.89 9.33
C PRO A 485 -2.74 -32.24 10.04
#